data_AF-A0A7W6QCN1-F1
#
_entry.id   AF-A0A7W6QCN1-F1
#
_cell.length_a   1.000
_cell.length_b   1.000
_cell.length_c   1.000
_cell.angle_alpha   90.00
_cell.angle_beta   90.00
_cell.angle_gamma   90.00
#
_symmetry.space_group_name_H-M   'P 1'
#
loop_
_entity.id
_entity.type
_entity.pdbx_description
1 polymer ?
#
loop_
_entity_poly.entity_id
_entity_poly.type
_entity_poly.pdbx_seq_one_letter_code
_entity_poly.pdbx_strand_id
1 'polypeptide(L)'
;MRPLPAVANAALLTALAIMIAACQSPAPAAGPNRAALPTMERVALGANACWFKSGDPAFAAYKLAPELNSFSGRPRILLVHKGSPESRPLLVVQAEGSPARLQAFGPMMSEPVAGRIATDVNRWSGGNRACN
;
A
#
# COMPACT_ATOMS: atom_id res chain seq x y z
N MET A 1 46.92 19.01 -47.68
CA MET A 1 45.74 18.17 -47.37
C MET A 1 44.88 18.94 -46.38
N ARG A 2 43.80 19.57 -46.84
CA ARG A 2 42.89 20.38 -46.00
C ARG A 2 41.73 19.48 -45.55
N PRO A 3 41.46 19.32 -44.24
CA PRO A 3 40.33 18.52 -43.80
C PRO A 3 39.02 19.20 -44.23
N LEU A 4 38.12 18.42 -44.81
CA LEU A 4 36.82 18.87 -45.31
C LEU A 4 35.92 19.34 -44.15
N PRO A 5 35.16 20.45 -44.31
CA PRO A 5 34.33 21.04 -43.25
C PRO A 5 33.23 20.10 -42.72
N ALA A 6 32.91 19.03 -43.44
CA ALA A 6 31.96 18.00 -43.02
C ALA A 6 32.42 17.23 -41.77
N VAL A 7 33.74 17.06 -41.57
CA VAL A 7 34.29 16.32 -40.42
C VAL A 7 34.19 17.15 -39.13
N ALA A 8 34.33 18.47 -39.24
CA ALA A 8 34.20 19.40 -38.11
C ALA A 8 32.76 19.47 -37.57
N ASN A 9 31.77 19.44 -38.46
CA ASN A 9 30.36 19.47 -38.06
C ASN A 9 29.90 18.15 -37.42
N ALA A 10 30.42 17.00 -37.87
CA ALA A 10 30.12 15.70 -37.28
C ALA A 10 30.67 15.58 -35.85
N ALA A 11 31.85 16.15 -35.57
CA ALA A 11 32.46 16.15 -34.24
C ALA A 11 31.71 17.04 -33.22
N LEU A 12 31.08 18.11 -33.69
CA LEU A 12 30.31 19.02 -32.84
C LEU A 12 28.98 18.41 -32.39
N LEU A 13 28.33 17.64 -33.27
CA LEU A 13 27.06 16.95 -32.98
C LEU A 13 27.22 15.80 -31.99
N THR A 14 28.33 15.05 -32.08
CA THR A 14 28.62 13.96 -31.12
C THR A 14 29.00 14.50 -29.74
N ALA A 15 29.73 15.62 -29.66
CA ALA A 15 30.06 16.26 -28.38
C ALA A 15 28.80 16.76 -27.63
N LEU A 16 27.80 17.28 -28.35
CA LEU A 16 26.56 17.75 -27.74
C LEU A 16 25.70 16.60 -27.21
N ALA A 17 25.68 15.44 -27.89
CA ALA A 17 24.91 14.28 -27.46
C ALA A 17 25.42 13.66 -26.13
N ILE A 18 26.73 13.71 -25.89
CA ILE A 18 27.36 13.17 -24.66
C ILE A 18 27.00 14.03 -23.44
N MET A 19 26.86 15.34 -23.61
CA MET A 19 26.50 16.26 -22.51
C MET A 19 25.06 16.04 -22.01
N ILE A 20 24.15 15.59 -22.87
CA ILE A 20 22.73 15.39 -22.50
C ILE A 20 22.54 14.07 -21.71
N ALA A 21 23.40 13.07 -21.95
CA ALA A 21 23.34 11.80 -21.22
C ALA A 21 23.78 11.93 -19.75
N ALA A 22 24.56 12.95 -19.40
CA ALA A 22 25.06 13.17 -18.04
C ALA A 22 24.03 13.80 -17.08
N CYS A 23 22.89 14.27 -17.57
CA CYS A 23 21.81 14.82 -16.76
C CYS A 23 20.77 13.78 -16.29
N GLN A 24 21.01 12.49 -16.53
CA GLN A 24 20.12 11.43 -16.03
C GLN A 24 20.37 11.23 -14.53
N SER A 25 19.58 11.92 -13.71
CA SER A 25 19.51 11.69 -12.27
C SER A 25 19.23 10.20 -12.01
N PRO A 26 20.01 9.52 -11.14
CA PRO A 26 19.72 8.16 -10.74
C PRO A 26 18.29 8.09 -10.17
N ALA A 27 17.55 7.04 -10.53
CA ALA A 27 16.28 6.77 -9.86
C ALA A 27 16.53 6.72 -8.35
N PRO A 28 15.72 7.42 -7.53
CA PRO A 28 15.92 7.41 -6.09
C PRO A 28 15.98 5.98 -5.58
N ALA A 29 16.97 5.65 -4.76
CA ALA A 29 16.97 4.38 -4.04
C ALA A 29 15.64 4.25 -3.30
N ALA A 30 14.96 3.12 -3.44
CA ALA A 30 13.68 2.88 -2.80
C ALA A 30 13.84 2.99 -1.28
N GLY A 31 13.49 4.16 -0.73
CA GLY A 31 13.43 4.38 0.71
C GLY A 31 12.37 3.48 1.36
N PRO A 32 12.28 3.50 2.71
CA PRO A 32 11.25 2.76 3.43
C PRO A 32 9.88 3.01 2.80
N ASN A 33 9.13 1.94 2.59
CA ASN A 33 7.87 2.00 1.89
C ASN A 33 6.80 2.79 2.67
N ARG A 34 6.72 4.10 2.43
CA ARG A 34 5.77 5.02 3.07
C ARG A 34 4.37 4.99 2.44
N ALA A 35 4.12 4.24 1.36
CA ALA A 35 2.80 4.19 0.74
C ALA A 35 1.84 3.23 1.47
N ALA A 36 2.38 2.12 2.00
CA ALA A 36 1.60 1.11 2.70
C ALA A 36 1.04 1.60 4.04
N LEU A 37 1.83 2.33 4.82
CA LEU A 37 1.42 2.79 6.16
C LEU A 37 0.21 3.75 6.14
N PRO A 38 0.21 4.87 5.40
CA PRO A 38 -0.95 5.75 5.30
C PRO A 38 -2.18 5.04 4.73
N THR A 39 -1.97 4.06 3.83
CA THR A 39 -3.07 3.24 3.30
C THR A 39 -3.70 2.38 4.39
N MET A 40 -2.88 1.70 5.20
CA MET A 40 -3.36 0.90 6.32
C MET A 40 -3.92 1.72 7.48
N GLU A 41 -3.45 2.94 7.70
CA GLU A 41 -4.05 3.88 8.65
C GLU A 41 -5.49 4.22 8.26
N ARG A 42 -5.74 4.50 6.97
CA ARG A 42 -7.10 4.74 6.46
C ARG A 42 -7.99 3.52 6.62
N VAL A 43 -7.48 2.33 6.29
CA VAL A 43 -8.19 1.06 6.45
C VAL A 43 -8.51 0.80 7.93
N ALA A 44 -7.55 1.04 8.84
CA ALA A 44 -7.75 0.85 10.29
C ALA A 44 -8.82 1.81 10.84
N LEU A 45 -8.81 3.08 10.42
CA LEU A 45 -9.81 4.06 10.82
C LEU A 45 -11.20 3.70 10.28
N GLY A 46 -11.29 3.27 9.02
CA GLY A 46 -12.53 2.82 8.39
C GLY A 46 -13.12 1.60 9.10
N ALA A 47 -12.31 0.56 9.34
CA ALA A 47 -12.73 -0.62 10.08
C ALA A 47 -13.22 -0.26 11.48
N ASN A 48 -12.46 0.56 12.22
CA ASN A 48 -12.86 0.99 13.57
C ASN A 48 -14.19 1.74 13.57
N ALA A 49 -14.39 2.66 12.63
CA ALA A 49 -15.61 3.46 12.55
C ALA A 49 -16.82 2.62 12.11
N CYS A 50 -16.67 1.86 11.03
CA CYS A 50 -17.80 1.26 10.32
C CYS A 50 -18.11 -0.18 10.69
N TRP A 51 -17.16 -0.94 11.24
CA TRP A 51 -17.41 -2.28 11.73
C TRP A 51 -17.65 -2.32 13.24
N PHE A 52 -16.89 -1.51 14.01
CA PHE A 52 -16.91 -1.61 15.47
C PHE A 52 -17.71 -0.50 16.15
N LYS A 53 -17.42 0.78 15.87
CA LYS A 53 -18.13 1.90 16.52
C LYS A 53 -19.58 2.04 16.08
N SER A 54 -19.90 1.66 14.83
CA SER A 54 -21.27 1.58 14.31
C SER A 54 -22.08 0.42 14.92
N GLY A 55 -21.42 -0.60 15.48
CA GLY A 55 -22.05 -1.81 15.97
C GLY A 55 -22.50 -2.80 14.88
N ASP A 56 -21.75 -2.92 13.77
CA ASP A 56 -22.07 -3.86 12.69
C ASP A 56 -22.19 -5.31 13.24
N PRO A 57 -23.36 -5.98 13.07
CA PRO A 57 -23.59 -7.30 13.61
C PRO A 57 -22.60 -8.37 13.13
N ALA A 58 -22.08 -8.28 11.91
CA ALA A 58 -21.16 -9.31 11.41
C ALA A 58 -19.77 -9.21 12.06
N PHE A 59 -19.47 -8.09 12.72
CA PHE A 59 -18.19 -7.88 13.42
C PHE A 59 -18.34 -7.86 14.95
N ALA A 60 -19.57 -8.02 15.46
CA ALA A 60 -19.88 -7.89 16.89
C ALA A 60 -19.14 -8.89 17.79
N ALA A 61 -18.77 -10.07 17.30
CA ALA A 61 -18.00 -11.07 18.05
C ALA A 61 -16.49 -10.80 18.09
N TYR A 62 -16.00 -9.83 17.31
CA TYR A 62 -14.57 -9.61 17.09
C TYR A 62 -14.08 -8.28 17.66
N LYS A 63 -12.76 -8.14 17.76
CA LYS A 63 -12.07 -6.91 18.13
C LYS A 63 -11.01 -6.60 17.10
N LEU A 64 -10.87 -5.31 16.77
CA LEU A 64 -9.79 -4.80 15.94
C LEU A 64 -8.49 -4.70 16.74
N ALA A 65 -7.40 -5.24 16.21
CA ALA A 65 -6.04 -5.06 16.70
C ALA A 65 -5.16 -4.48 15.58
N PRO A 66 -4.88 -3.15 15.60
CA PRO A 66 -3.99 -2.53 14.64
C PRO A 66 -2.51 -2.80 14.97
N GLU A 67 -1.77 -3.30 13.99
CA GLU A 67 -0.32 -3.50 14.04
C GLU A 67 0.33 -2.69 12.91
N LEU A 68 0.19 -1.37 13.01
CA LEU A 68 0.64 -0.44 11.97
C LEU A 68 2.13 -0.10 12.08
N ASN A 69 2.71 -0.21 13.27
CA ASN A 69 4.15 -0.01 13.47
C ASN A 69 4.91 -1.27 13.03
N SER A 70 5.08 -1.43 11.72
CA SER A 70 5.78 -2.57 11.12
C SER A 70 7.17 -2.14 10.66
N PHE A 71 8.21 -2.59 11.38
CA PHE A 71 9.60 -2.43 10.96
C PHE A 71 9.92 -3.19 9.66
N SER A 72 9.10 -4.18 9.28
CA SER A 72 9.23 -4.95 8.04
C SER A 72 8.51 -4.31 6.84
N GLY A 73 7.92 -3.11 7.00
CA GLY A 73 7.22 -2.42 5.92
C GLY A 73 5.90 -3.06 5.51
N ARG A 74 5.33 -3.91 6.37
CA ARG A 74 4.07 -4.64 6.17
C ARG A 74 3.08 -4.36 7.30
N PRO A 75 2.59 -3.10 7.41
CA PRO A 75 1.55 -2.73 8.38
C PRO A 75 0.31 -3.58 8.14
N ARG A 76 -0.36 -3.95 9.24
CA ARG A 76 -1.57 -4.78 9.18
C ARG A 76 -2.60 -4.39 10.24
N ILE A 77 -3.84 -4.76 9.99
CA ILE A 77 -4.88 -4.86 11.01
C ILE A 77 -5.30 -6.32 11.15
N LEU A 78 -5.65 -6.69 12.36
CA LEU A 78 -6.12 -8.02 12.70
C LEU A 78 -7.53 -7.93 13.28
N LEU A 79 -8.37 -8.91 12.95
CA LEU A 79 -9.57 -9.20 13.74
C LEU A 79 -9.35 -10.47 14.53
N VAL A 80 -9.56 -10.36 15.84
CA VAL A 80 -9.47 -11.46 16.80
C VAL A 80 -10.80 -11.59 17.53
N HIS A 81 -11.08 -12.74 18.12
CA HIS A 81 -12.31 -12.92 18.90
C HIS A 81 -12.25 -12.08 20.19
N LYS A 82 -13.36 -11.42 20.58
CA LYS A 82 -13.39 -10.56 21.78
C LYS A 82 -13.02 -11.29 23.07
N GLY A 83 -13.47 -12.55 23.20
CA GLY A 83 -13.20 -13.39 24.38
C GLY A 83 -11.83 -14.07 24.39
N SER A 84 -11.06 -13.97 23.29
CA SER A 84 -9.74 -14.60 23.17
C SER A 84 -8.84 -13.79 22.22
N PRO A 85 -8.48 -12.54 22.60
CA PRO A 85 -7.72 -11.65 21.72
C PRO A 85 -6.31 -12.16 21.40
N GLU A 86 -5.74 -13.03 22.24
CA GLU A 86 -4.44 -13.68 22.03
C GLU A 86 -4.51 -14.84 21.02
N SER A 87 -5.71 -15.20 20.57
CA SER A 87 -5.92 -16.31 19.63
C SER A 87 -5.49 -15.95 18.21
N ARG A 88 -5.38 -16.96 17.35
CA ARG A 88 -5.03 -16.77 15.93
C ARG A 88 -6.00 -15.77 15.27
N PRO A 89 -5.49 -14.75 14.56
CA PRO A 89 -6.33 -13.83 13.82
C PRO A 89 -7.28 -14.54 12.84
N LEU A 90 -8.52 -14.05 12.80
CA LEU A 90 -9.58 -14.54 11.92
C LEU A 90 -9.63 -13.77 10.60
N LEU A 91 -9.19 -12.52 10.62
CA LEU A 91 -8.93 -11.71 9.44
C LEU A 91 -7.61 -10.98 9.65
N VAL A 92 -6.79 -10.98 8.61
CA VAL A 92 -5.60 -10.14 8.49
C VAL A 92 -5.77 -9.31 7.23
N VAL A 93 -5.69 -7.98 7.38
CA VAL A 93 -5.58 -7.07 6.23
C VAL A 93 -4.23 -6.38 6.33
N GLN A 94 -3.43 -6.46 5.29
CA GLN A 94 -2.09 -5.87 5.26
C GLN A 94 -1.82 -5.16 3.94
N ALA A 95 -0.86 -4.25 3.93
CA ALA A 95 -0.36 -3.63 2.71
C ALA A 95 1.16 -3.69 2.62
N GLU A 96 1.67 -3.71 1.39
CA GLU A 96 3.10 -3.64 1.08
C GLU A 96 3.36 -2.95 -0.27
N GLY A 97 4.62 -2.62 -0.58
CA GLY A 97 5.01 -1.92 -1.81
C GLY A 97 4.59 -0.45 -1.94
N SER A 98 5.18 0.21 -2.94
CA SER A 98 4.82 1.56 -3.41
C SER A 98 4.63 1.49 -4.94
N PRO A 99 3.40 1.56 -5.48
CA PRO A 99 2.15 1.82 -4.77
C PRO A 99 1.73 0.69 -3.81
N ALA A 100 0.94 1.05 -2.79
CA ALA A 100 0.48 0.09 -1.78
C ALA A 100 -0.42 -0.98 -2.40
N ARG A 101 -0.04 -2.25 -2.23
CA ARG A 101 -0.84 -3.42 -2.58
C ARG A 101 -1.44 -4.03 -1.33
N LEU A 102 -2.76 -4.16 -1.32
CA LEU A 102 -3.51 -4.72 -0.21
C LEU A 102 -3.75 -6.22 -0.38
N GLN A 103 -3.76 -6.93 0.74
CA GLN A 103 -4.14 -8.32 0.83
C GLN A 103 -5.03 -8.49 2.06
N ALA A 104 -6.11 -9.25 1.92
CA ALA A 104 -6.97 -9.69 3.00
C ALA A 104 -7.02 -11.23 2.99
N PHE A 105 -6.76 -11.86 4.13
CA PHE A 105 -6.75 -13.31 4.26
C PHE A 105 -7.12 -13.75 5.68
N GLY A 106 -7.41 -15.04 5.84
CA GLY A 106 -7.83 -15.64 7.11
C GLY A 106 -9.22 -16.27 7.01
N PRO A 107 -9.66 -17.00 8.06
CA PRO A 107 -10.95 -17.67 8.09
C PRO A 107 -12.15 -16.83 7.61
N MET A 108 -12.23 -15.54 7.98
CA MET A 108 -13.36 -14.68 7.58
C MET A 108 -13.46 -14.44 6.06
N MET A 109 -12.38 -14.67 5.31
CA MET A 109 -12.41 -14.55 3.84
C MET A 109 -13.04 -15.77 3.15
N SER A 110 -13.37 -16.82 3.90
CA SER A 110 -14.13 -17.97 3.44
C SER A 110 -15.61 -17.94 3.87
N GLU A 111 -16.01 -16.89 4.59
CA GLU A 111 -17.37 -16.72 5.11
C GLU A 111 -18.20 -15.81 4.18
N PRO A 112 -19.55 -15.81 4.31
CA PRO A 112 -20.41 -14.94 3.50
C PRO A 112 -20.07 -13.44 3.58
N VAL A 113 -19.45 -12.98 4.66
CA VAL A 113 -19.02 -11.58 4.87
C VAL A 113 -17.81 -11.18 4.01
N ALA A 114 -17.09 -12.13 3.41
CA ALA A 114 -15.83 -11.90 2.68
C ALA A 114 -15.94 -10.84 1.57
N GLY A 115 -17.03 -10.86 0.79
CA GLY A 115 -17.27 -9.87 -0.27
C GLY A 115 -17.44 -8.45 0.27
N ARG A 116 -18.07 -8.30 1.45
CA ARG A 116 -18.23 -7.01 2.12
C ARG A 116 -16.90 -6.52 2.67
N ILE A 117 -16.11 -7.40 3.31
CA ILE A 117 -14.75 -7.09 3.77
C ILE A 117 -13.91 -6.54 2.61
N ALA A 118 -13.87 -7.23 1.48
CA ALA A 118 -13.09 -6.80 0.32
C ALA A 118 -13.55 -5.42 -0.20
N THR A 119 -14.85 -5.21 -0.29
CA THR A 119 -15.45 -3.94 -0.74
C THR A 119 -15.09 -2.79 0.19
N ASP A 120 -15.25 -2.99 1.50
CA ASP A 120 -14.97 -1.99 2.52
C ASP A 120 -13.49 -1.62 2.57
N VAL A 121 -12.60 -2.61 2.57
CA VAL A 121 -11.14 -2.40 2.58
C VAL A 121 -10.70 -1.62 1.34
N ASN A 122 -11.18 -2.00 0.15
CA ASN A 122 -10.86 -1.29 -1.09
C ASN A 122 -11.40 0.15 -1.11
N ARG A 123 -12.60 0.37 -0.54
CA ARG A 123 -13.18 1.71 -0.41
C ARG A 123 -12.30 2.60 0.48
N TRP A 124 -11.92 2.11 1.65
CA TRP A 124 -11.11 2.88 2.62
C TRP A 124 -9.67 3.09 2.14
N SER A 125 -9.10 2.12 1.43
CA SER A 125 -7.79 2.29 0.82
C SER A 125 -7.76 3.42 -0.20
N GLY A 126 -8.84 3.58 -0.97
CA GLY A 126 -9.08 4.70 -1.88
C GLY A 126 -9.42 6.03 -1.20
N GLY A 127 -9.58 6.04 0.14
CA GLY A 127 -9.79 7.26 0.94
C GLY A 127 -11.24 7.64 1.22
N ASN A 128 -12.21 6.91 0.66
CA ASN A 128 -13.62 7.10 1.01
C ASN A 128 -13.88 6.52 2.40
N ARG A 129 -14.42 7.32 3.32
CA ARG A 129 -14.63 6.97 4.74
C ARG A 129 -16.05 6.49 5.09
N ALA A 130 -16.92 6.36 4.09
CA ALA A 130 -18.30 5.96 4.32
C ALA A 130 -18.40 4.53 4.89
N CYS A 131 -19.47 4.30 5.64
CA CYS A 131 -19.94 2.98 6.05
C CYS A 131 -21.03 2.53 5.07
N ASN A 132 -21.19 1.22 4.90
CA ASN A 132 -22.16 0.61 4.00
C ASN A 132 -22.91 -0.48 4.75
#